data_AF-A0A9Q0YVT3-F1
#
_entry.id   AF-A0A9Q0YVT3-F1
#
_cell.length_a   1.000
_cell.length_b   1.000
_cell.length_c   1.000
_cell.angle_alpha   90.00
_cell.angle_beta   90.00
_cell.angle_gamma   90.00
#
_symmetry.space_group_name_H-M   'P 1'
#
loop_
_entity.id
_entity.type
_entity.pdbx_description
1 polymer ?
#
loop_
_entity_poly.entity_id
_entity_poly.type
_entity_poly.pdbx_seq_one_letter_code
_entity_poly.pdbx_strand_id
1 'polypeptide(L)'
;MATINTMSSIMCGDHRSLSSSSKLSDVSMLESRLSKRCFFQNPNFTVRSMKVREQNQTAKLVSSNGSLTASDKVNSPLELLTNSQTLGKEKTNPISRRKTKIVCTIGPSTSSREMIWKLAEAGMNVARLNMSHGDHASHKITIDLVKEYNAQSDDNVIAIMLDTKGPEVRSGDVPQPIILEEGQEFNFTIKRGVSSVDTVSVNYDDFINDVEDGDMLLVDGGMMSLAVKSKTKDLVKCVVVDGGELKSRRHLNVRGKSATLPSITDKDWEDIKFGVDNKVDFYAVSFVKDAKVVHELKDYLKSCNADIHVIVKIESADSIPNLHSIISASDGAMVARGDLGAELPIEEVPLLQEDIIRRCHSMQKPVIVATNMLESMIDHPTPTRAEVSDISIAVREGADAVMLSGETAHGKYPLKAVKVMHTVALRTESSLPVKHNSTCPQCLSESYG
;
A
#
# COMPACT_ATOMS: atom_id res chain seq x y z
N MET A 1 18.31 68.08 37.58
CA MET A 1 17.46 67.37 38.56
C MET A 1 17.64 65.88 38.28
N ALA A 2 18.64 65.24 38.90
CA ALA A 2 18.59 64.57 40.22
C ALA A 2 17.70 63.31 40.14
N THR A 3 18.08 62.08 40.52
CA THR A 3 19.19 61.50 41.31
C THR A 3 19.06 59.95 41.15
N ILE A 4 20.11 59.18 40.80
CA ILE A 4 21.00 58.35 41.64
C ILE A 4 20.40 57.06 42.27
N ASN A 5 20.94 55.88 41.89
CA ASN A 5 21.64 54.86 42.74
C ASN A 5 21.91 53.57 41.90
N THR A 6 23.15 53.23 41.46
CA THR A 6 24.24 52.44 42.12
C THR A 6 23.79 51.07 42.65
N MET A 7 24.48 49.92 42.52
CA MET A 7 25.84 49.50 42.13
C MET A 7 25.79 47.95 41.89
N SER A 8 26.43 47.34 40.88
CA SER A 8 27.77 46.70 40.89
C SER A 8 27.98 45.69 42.06
N SER A 9 28.53 44.47 41.95
CA SER A 9 29.56 43.94 41.05
C SER A 9 30.04 42.52 41.49
N ILE A 10 30.59 41.73 40.54
CA ILE A 10 31.85 40.92 40.64
C ILE A 10 31.86 39.49 41.26
N MET A 11 32.07 38.51 40.34
CA MET A 11 33.15 37.47 40.20
C MET A 11 33.47 36.36 41.24
N CYS A 12 33.98 35.27 40.64
CA CYS A 12 34.83 34.16 41.15
C CYS A 12 34.11 33.04 41.94
N GLY A 13 34.42 31.76 41.80
CA GLY A 13 35.53 31.05 41.15
C GLY A 13 35.86 29.79 41.97
N ASP A 14 35.81 28.64 41.31
CA ASP A 14 36.51 27.37 41.53
C ASP A 14 36.63 26.60 42.88
N HIS A 15 36.66 25.27 42.66
CA HIS A 15 37.25 24.17 43.43
C HIS A 15 36.54 23.65 44.70
N ARG A 16 36.16 22.35 44.69
CA ARG A 16 36.98 21.23 45.22
C ARG A 16 36.25 19.88 45.16
N SER A 17 37.02 18.89 44.74
CA SER A 17 36.84 17.43 44.83
C SER A 17 36.96 16.90 46.28
N LEU A 18 36.41 15.71 46.54
CA LEU A 18 36.98 14.53 47.26
C LEU A 18 35.83 13.63 47.77
N SER A 19 35.70 12.39 47.24
CA SER A 19 36.05 11.09 47.88
C SER A 19 35.18 10.74 49.11
N SER A 20 34.65 9.53 49.33
CA SER A 20 35.28 8.19 49.26
C SER A 20 34.29 7.09 49.71
N SER A 21 34.49 5.86 49.20
CA SER A 21 34.34 4.52 49.86
C SER A 21 32.97 4.11 50.44
N SER A 22 32.52 2.85 50.47
CA SER A 22 33.21 1.57 50.69
C SER A 22 32.31 0.36 50.28
N LYS A 23 32.99 -0.77 50.05
CA LYS A 23 32.53 -2.11 49.60
C LYS A 23 31.85 -2.98 50.69
N LEU A 24 31.37 -4.15 50.21
CA LEU A 24 31.16 -5.47 50.86
C LEU A 24 29.78 -5.66 51.52
N SER A 25 29.09 -6.81 51.43
CA SER A 25 29.52 -8.21 51.21
C SER A 25 28.37 -9.12 50.73
N ASP A 26 28.78 -10.23 50.12
CA ASP A 26 28.05 -11.43 49.70
C ASP A 26 27.09 -12.07 50.74
N VAL A 27 26.21 -12.99 50.28
CA VAL A 27 26.21 -14.43 50.63
C VAL A 27 24.98 -15.17 50.01
N SER A 28 25.32 -16.03 49.03
CA SER A 28 24.92 -17.42 48.74
C SER A 28 23.46 -17.96 48.76
N MET A 29 23.17 -18.68 47.64
CA MET A 29 22.65 -20.06 47.50
C MET A 29 21.32 -20.52 48.11
N LEU A 30 20.42 -21.05 47.27
CA LEU A 30 20.06 -22.49 47.15
C LEU A 30 19.01 -22.66 46.02
N GLU A 31 19.32 -23.39 44.94
CA GLU A 31 18.87 -24.76 44.65
C GLU A 31 17.42 -24.97 44.14
N SER A 32 17.37 -25.44 42.89
CA SER A 32 16.54 -26.57 42.39
C SER A 32 15.01 -26.49 42.44
N ARG A 33 14.35 -26.70 41.29
CA ARG A 33 13.56 -27.92 41.00
C ARG A 33 12.75 -27.83 39.70
N LEU A 34 12.99 -28.84 38.86
CA LEU A 34 12.01 -29.73 38.23
C LEU A 34 11.05 -29.19 37.15
N SER A 35 11.39 -29.57 35.92
CA SER A 35 10.52 -30.23 34.93
C SER A 35 9.15 -30.69 35.46
N LYS A 36 8.08 -30.13 34.87
CA LYS A 36 6.80 -30.82 34.68
C LYS A 36 6.25 -30.53 33.28
N ARG A 37 6.45 -31.51 32.39
CA ARG A 37 5.57 -31.77 31.24
C ARG A 37 4.19 -32.15 31.79
N CYS A 38 3.16 -31.38 31.48
CA CYS A 38 1.78 -31.81 31.66
C CYS A 38 1.19 -32.17 30.29
N PHE A 39 1.02 -33.47 30.07
CA PHE A 39 0.07 -34.03 29.12
C PHE A 39 -1.34 -33.72 29.61
N PHE A 40 -2.19 -33.14 28.74
CA PHE A 40 -3.64 -33.20 28.93
C PHE A 40 -4.26 -33.99 27.79
N GLN A 41 -4.89 -35.11 28.16
CA GLN A 41 -5.71 -35.97 27.32
C GLN A 41 -7.10 -35.37 27.14
N ASN A 42 -7.66 -35.55 25.94
CA ASN A 42 -9.05 -35.29 25.55
C ASN A 42 -10.08 -36.01 26.44
N PRO A 43 -11.30 -35.46 26.54
CA PRO A 43 -12.51 -36.27 26.59
C PRO A 43 -13.22 -36.28 25.23
N ASN A 44 -13.54 -37.51 24.79
CA ASN A 44 -14.32 -37.87 23.62
C ASN A 44 -15.73 -37.25 23.61
N PHE A 45 -16.13 -36.67 22.47
CA PHE A 45 -17.54 -36.50 22.11
C PHE A 45 -17.87 -37.42 20.94
N THR A 46 -18.70 -38.43 21.21
CA THR A 46 -19.20 -39.39 20.23
C THR A 46 -20.59 -38.95 19.77
N VAL A 47 -20.76 -38.63 18.49
CA VAL A 47 -22.09 -38.46 17.86
C VAL A 47 -22.31 -39.57 16.84
N ARG A 48 -23.44 -40.27 17.01
CA ARG A 48 -23.86 -41.46 16.26
C ARG A 48 -24.16 -41.12 14.80
N SER A 49 -23.58 -41.91 13.90
CA SER A 49 -23.95 -41.97 12.47
C SER A 49 -25.31 -42.69 12.33
N MET A 50 -26.28 -42.01 11.70
CA MET A 50 -27.50 -42.64 11.18
C MET A 50 -27.31 -42.96 9.69
N LYS A 51 -27.43 -44.24 9.35
CA LYS A 51 -27.58 -44.73 7.97
C LYS A 51 -29.03 -44.52 7.53
N VAL A 52 -29.25 -43.88 6.38
CA VAL A 52 -30.53 -43.91 5.67
C VAL A 52 -30.31 -44.53 4.29
N ARG A 53 -31.14 -45.54 3.99
CA ARG A 53 -31.20 -46.36 2.77
C ARG A 53 -31.70 -45.55 1.58
N GLU A 54 -31.09 -45.76 0.42
CA GLU A 54 -31.64 -45.40 -0.89
C GLU A 54 -32.90 -46.22 -1.20
N GLN A 55 -33.93 -45.56 -1.74
CA GLN A 55 -35.02 -46.19 -2.48
C GLN A 55 -35.19 -45.49 -3.83
N ASN A 56 -34.98 -46.25 -4.90
CA ASN A 56 -35.30 -45.90 -6.28
C ASN A 56 -36.81 -45.76 -6.47
N GLN A 57 -37.27 -44.62 -6.97
CA GLN A 57 -38.51 -44.56 -7.76
C GLN A 57 -38.35 -43.64 -8.97
N THR A 58 -38.53 -44.27 -10.13
CA THR A 58 -38.64 -43.73 -11.48
C THR A 58 -39.88 -42.86 -11.65
N ALA A 59 -39.72 -41.66 -12.21
CA ALA A 59 -40.80 -40.93 -12.86
C ALA A 59 -40.34 -40.48 -14.27
N LYS A 60 -41.00 -41.01 -15.30
CA LYS A 60 -40.93 -40.54 -16.69
C LYS A 60 -41.88 -39.36 -16.86
N LEU A 61 -41.50 -38.34 -17.65
CA LEU A 61 -42.37 -37.79 -18.72
C LEU A 61 -41.57 -36.90 -19.70
N VAL A 62 -42.02 -36.99 -20.96
CA VAL A 62 -41.38 -36.69 -22.26
C VAL A 62 -41.51 -35.21 -22.68
N SER A 63 -40.55 -34.69 -23.45
CA SER A 63 -40.79 -33.76 -24.60
C SER A 63 -39.49 -33.51 -25.40
N SER A 64 -39.28 -34.22 -26.52
CA SER A 64 -39.32 -33.78 -27.93
C SER A 64 -38.24 -32.78 -28.38
N ASN A 65 -37.11 -33.30 -28.89
CA ASN A 65 -36.31 -32.58 -29.88
C ASN A 65 -36.08 -33.49 -31.09
N GLY A 66 -36.49 -32.99 -32.25
CA GLY A 66 -36.21 -33.55 -33.56
C GLY A 66 -34.73 -33.41 -33.92
N SER A 67 -34.29 -34.31 -34.79
CA SER A 67 -32.91 -34.50 -35.25
C SER A 67 -32.41 -33.34 -36.12
N LEU A 68 -31.16 -32.92 -35.91
CA LEU A 68 -30.37 -32.18 -36.90
C LEU A 68 -28.99 -32.82 -37.08
N THR A 69 -28.63 -32.91 -38.35
CA THR A 69 -27.56 -33.70 -38.97
C THR A 69 -26.16 -33.10 -38.80
N ALA A 70 -25.16 -33.98 -38.88
CA ALA A 70 -23.74 -33.67 -38.84
C ALA A 70 -23.28 -32.77 -39.99
N SER A 71 -22.91 -31.53 -39.67
CA SER A 71 -21.80 -30.79 -40.26
C SER A 71 -21.78 -29.40 -39.63
N ASP A 72 -20.89 -29.20 -38.66
CA ASP A 72 -20.14 -27.95 -38.46
C ASP A 72 -19.13 -28.16 -37.33
N LYS A 73 -17.86 -28.26 -37.72
CA LYS A 73 -16.72 -28.23 -36.81
C LYS A 73 -16.45 -26.77 -36.43
N VAL A 74 -16.54 -26.44 -35.16
CA VAL A 74 -15.88 -25.27 -34.57
C VAL A 74 -15.09 -25.74 -33.35
N ASN A 75 -13.77 -25.58 -33.40
CA ASN A 75 -12.86 -25.83 -32.28
C ASN A 75 -13.21 -24.90 -31.11
N SER A 76 -13.75 -25.46 -30.04
CA SER A 76 -13.93 -24.80 -28.74
C SER A 76 -13.24 -25.63 -27.67
N PRO A 77 -12.35 -25.05 -26.83
CA PRO A 77 -11.65 -25.78 -25.77
C PRO A 77 -12.53 -25.89 -24.51
N LEU A 78 -13.81 -26.22 -24.67
CA LEU A 78 -14.76 -26.30 -23.56
C LEU A 78 -15.76 -27.46 -23.78
N GLU A 79 -15.25 -28.68 -23.87
CA GLU A 79 -16.05 -29.90 -23.72
C GLU A 79 -15.36 -30.84 -22.74
N LEU A 80 -15.85 -30.91 -21.49
CA LEU A 80 -15.90 -32.10 -20.64
C LEU A 80 -16.41 -31.74 -19.24
N LEU A 81 -17.73 -31.64 -19.08
CA LEU A 81 -18.38 -31.70 -17.77
C LEU A 81 -19.67 -32.53 -17.86
N THR A 82 -19.55 -33.74 -18.41
CA THR A 82 -20.56 -34.80 -18.24
C THR A 82 -19.87 -36.13 -18.43
N ASN A 83 -19.28 -36.66 -17.37
CA ASN A 83 -19.27 -38.10 -17.12
C ASN A 83 -18.80 -38.38 -15.69
N SER A 84 -19.66 -39.08 -14.96
CA SER A 84 -19.44 -39.64 -13.64
C SER A 84 -18.23 -40.58 -13.67
N GLN A 85 -17.05 -40.05 -13.34
CA GLN A 85 -15.86 -40.86 -13.07
C GLN A 85 -15.24 -40.35 -11.77
N THR A 86 -15.16 -41.29 -10.83
CA THR A 86 -14.33 -41.28 -9.62
C THR A 86 -13.24 -40.22 -9.63
N LEU A 87 -13.25 -39.31 -8.64
CA LEU A 87 -12.13 -38.43 -8.32
C LEU A 87 -10.89 -39.30 -8.04
N GLY A 88 -10.14 -39.59 -9.10
CA GLY A 88 -8.75 -39.95 -8.99
C GLY A 88 -8.05 -38.78 -8.32
N LYS A 89 -7.24 -39.08 -7.30
CA LYS A 89 -6.24 -38.15 -6.78
C LYS A 89 -5.38 -37.69 -7.95
N GLU A 90 -5.73 -36.56 -8.57
CA GLU A 90 -4.72 -35.74 -9.21
C GLU A 90 -3.67 -35.47 -8.14
N LYS A 91 -2.41 -35.79 -8.46
CA LYS A 91 -1.28 -35.42 -7.63
C LYS A 91 -1.36 -33.91 -7.45
N THR A 92 -1.87 -33.48 -6.31
CA THR A 92 -1.77 -32.09 -5.89
C THR A 92 -0.29 -31.78 -5.90
N ASN A 93 0.16 -30.96 -6.85
CA ASN A 93 1.48 -30.37 -6.77
C ASN A 93 1.63 -29.82 -5.34
N PRO A 94 2.77 -30.05 -4.67
CA PRO A 94 2.97 -29.56 -3.32
C PRO A 94 2.59 -28.08 -3.31
N ILE A 95 1.75 -27.67 -2.34
CA ILE A 95 1.18 -26.32 -2.23
C ILE A 95 2.28 -25.32 -2.60
N SER A 96 2.19 -24.75 -3.81
CA SER A 96 3.22 -23.85 -4.29
C SER A 96 3.24 -22.69 -3.32
N ARG A 97 4.41 -22.37 -2.75
CA ARG A 97 4.54 -21.14 -1.97
C ARG A 97 4.19 -19.97 -2.90
N ARG A 98 3.31 -19.09 -2.45
CA ARG A 98 2.93 -17.88 -3.21
C ARG A 98 4.19 -17.07 -3.54
N LYS A 99 4.32 -16.65 -4.80
CA LYS A 99 5.47 -15.91 -5.32
C LYS A 99 5.29 -14.41 -5.14
N THR A 100 4.18 -13.86 -5.62
CA THR A 100 3.81 -12.43 -5.51
C THR A 100 3.76 -12.04 -4.04
N LYS A 101 4.35 -10.91 -3.67
CA LYS A 101 4.38 -10.42 -2.30
C LYS A 101 3.12 -9.64 -1.94
N ILE A 102 2.81 -9.58 -0.65
CA ILE A 102 1.73 -8.71 -0.15
C ILE A 102 2.34 -7.64 0.74
N VAL A 103 2.08 -6.39 0.37
CA VAL A 103 2.32 -5.22 1.22
C VAL A 103 1.03 -4.92 1.98
N CYS A 104 1.10 -4.79 3.30
CA CYS A 104 -0.04 -4.38 4.11
C CYS A 104 0.27 -3.07 4.83
N THR A 105 -0.60 -2.09 4.67
CA THR A 105 -0.52 -0.86 5.46
C THR A 105 -0.98 -1.15 6.89
N ILE A 106 -0.13 -0.84 7.86
CA ILE A 106 -0.45 -0.98 9.29
C ILE A 106 -1.11 0.30 9.78
N GLY A 107 -2.20 0.16 10.52
CA GLY A 107 -2.96 1.29 11.05
C GLY A 107 -3.77 0.91 12.28
N PRO A 108 -4.75 1.74 12.69
CA PRO A 108 -5.53 1.52 13.91
C PRO A 108 -6.18 0.14 14.04
N SER A 109 -6.60 -0.48 12.93
CA SER A 109 -7.21 -1.83 12.95
C SER A 109 -6.18 -2.96 13.12
N THR A 110 -4.89 -2.67 12.96
CA THR A 110 -3.83 -3.68 12.80
C THR A 110 -2.54 -3.40 13.57
N SER A 111 -2.47 -2.33 14.36
CA SER A 111 -1.26 -1.92 15.09
C SER A 111 -0.97 -2.72 16.37
N SER A 112 -1.87 -3.62 16.80
CA SER A 112 -1.60 -4.50 17.95
C SER A 112 -0.61 -5.62 17.57
N ARG A 113 0.17 -6.08 18.56
CA ARG A 113 1.09 -7.21 18.42
C ARG A 113 0.42 -8.43 17.81
N GLU A 114 -0.70 -8.85 18.41
CA GLU A 114 -1.45 -10.03 17.99
C GLU A 114 -1.92 -9.88 16.54
N MET A 115 -2.23 -8.64 16.15
CA MET A 115 -2.78 -8.38 14.83
C MET A 115 -1.70 -8.41 13.75
N ILE A 116 -0.57 -7.75 13.98
CA ILE A 116 0.62 -7.80 13.11
C ILE A 116 1.04 -9.26 12.87
N TRP A 117 1.11 -10.08 13.93
CA TRP A 117 1.53 -11.47 13.84
C TRP A 117 0.57 -12.32 13.02
N LYS A 118 -0.75 -12.17 13.23
CA LYS A 118 -1.74 -12.88 12.41
C LYS A 118 -1.72 -12.42 10.94
N LEU A 119 -1.40 -11.15 10.65
CA LEU A 119 -1.21 -10.69 9.26
C LEU A 119 0.02 -11.34 8.63
N ALA A 120 1.13 -11.41 9.36
CA ALA A 120 2.35 -12.10 8.93
C ALA A 120 2.06 -13.57 8.60
N GLU A 121 1.38 -14.29 9.49
CA GLU A 121 0.95 -15.69 9.29
C GLU A 121 -0.06 -15.87 8.16
N ALA A 122 -0.92 -14.87 7.92
CA ALA A 122 -1.86 -14.88 6.79
C ALA A 122 -1.20 -14.61 5.43
N GLY A 123 0.07 -14.21 5.43
CA GLY A 123 0.88 -14.03 4.22
C GLY A 123 1.21 -12.57 3.88
N MET A 124 1.20 -11.65 4.83
CA MET A 124 1.89 -10.35 4.68
C MET A 124 3.39 -10.59 4.48
N ASN A 125 4.04 -9.79 3.63
CA ASN A 125 5.51 -9.79 3.47
C ASN A 125 6.14 -8.45 3.82
N VAL A 126 5.42 -7.36 3.67
CA VAL A 126 5.91 -6.01 3.96
C VAL A 126 4.87 -5.29 4.81
N ALA A 127 5.30 -4.78 5.96
CA ALA A 127 4.54 -3.86 6.78
C ALA A 127 4.82 -2.42 6.31
N ARG A 128 3.83 -1.78 5.70
CA ARG A 128 3.91 -0.39 5.24
C ARG A 128 3.43 0.57 6.34
N LEU A 129 4.24 1.58 6.62
CA LEU A 129 3.95 2.68 7.53
C LEU A 129 3.72 3.95 6.72
N ASN A 130 2.48 4.45 6.73
CA ASN A 130 2.12 5.66 5.97
C ASN A 130 2.37 6.91 6.82
N MET A 131 3.37 7.73 6.43
CA MET A 131 3.79 8.91 7.20
C MET A 131 2.87 10.13 7.03
N SER A 132 1.86 10.05 6.16
CA SER A 132 0.75 11.01 6.14
C SER A 132 -0.15 10.88 7.39
N HIS A 133 -0.03 9.77 8.14
CA HIS A 133 -0.80 9.50 9.35
C HIS A 133 0.10 9.05 10.50
N GLY A 134 -0.35 9.30 11.73
CA GLY A 134 0.41 8.96 12.94
C GLY A 134 1.65 9.83 13.12
N ASP A 135 2.42 9.50 14.14
CA ASP A 135 3.68 10.14 14.50
C ASP A 135 4.82 9.11 14.60
N HIS A 136 6.06 9.59 14.73
CA HIS A 136 7.24 8.72 14.86
C HIS A 136 7.14 7.76 16.05
N ALA A 137 6.49 8.16 17.15
CA ALA A 137 6.35 7.32 18.34
C ALA A 137 5.44 6.10 18.07
N SER A 138 4.29 6.34 17.44
CA SER A 138 3.36 5.27 17.04
C SER A 138 3.96 4.33 15.99
N HIS A 139 4.69 4.88 15.00
CA HIS A 139 5.39 4.08 13.99
C HIS A 139 6.54 3.28 14.58
N LYS A 140 7.26 3.83 15.58
CA LYS A 140 8.35 3.13 16.29
C LYS A 140 7.84 1.87 16.98
N ILE A 141 6.68 1.94 17.64
CA ILE A 141 6.04 0.77 18.27
C ILE A 141 5.78 -0.31 17.21
N THR A 142 5.24 0.07 16.06
CA THR A 142 4.98 -0.88 14.96
C THR A 142 6.27 -1.53 14.46
N ILE A 143 7.33 -0.75 14.24
CA ILE A 143 8.65 -1.24 13.84
C ILE A 143 9.18 -2.27 14.84
N ASP A 144 9.09 -1.97 16.13
CA ASP A 144 9.60 -2.84 17.20
C ASP A 144 8.83 -4.16 17.26
N LEU A 145 7.51 -4.14 17.09
CA LEU A 145 6.67 -5.35 17.05
C LEU A 145 6.96 -6.23 15.83
N VAL A 146 7.23 -5.63 14.66
CA VAL A 146 7.64 -6.37 13.45
C VAL A 146 9.01 -7.01 13.66
N LYS A 147 9.97 -6.27 14.23
CA LYS A 147 11.29 -6.82 14.57
C LYS A 147 11.22 -7.93 15.62
N GLU A 148 10.33 -7.79 16.61
CA GLU A 148 10.07 -8.83 17.61
C GLU A 148 9.52 -10.10 16.95
N TYR A 149 8.63 -9.98 15.98
CA TYR A 149 8.15 -11.13 15.19
C TYR A 149 9.29 -11.79 14.41
N ASN A 150 10.08 -10.99 13.68
CA ASN A 150 11.18 -11.48 12.87
C ASN A 150 12.26 -12.20 13.70
N ALA A 151 12.48 -11.80 14.96
CA ALA A 151 13.41 -12.47 15.86
C ALA A 151 12.97 -13.88 16.29
N GLN A 152 11.70 -14.24 16.09
CA GLN A 152 11.10 -15.53 16.46
C GLN A 152 10.75 -16.41 15.26
N SER A 153 10.88 -15.90 14.02
CA SER A 153 10.47 -16.59 12.81
C SER A 153 11.62 -16.70 11.83
N ASP A 154 12.08 -17.93 11.59
CA ASP A 154 13.18 -18.19 10.65
C ASP A 154 12.72 -18.22 9.18
N ASP A 155 11.44 -18.55 8.92
CA ASP A 155 10.93 -18.84 7.57
C ASP A 155 10.11 -17.71 6.92
N ASN A 156 9.65 -16.74 7.73
CA ASN A 156 8.77 -15.66 7.32
C ASN A 156 9.22 -14.30 7.88
N VAL A 157 10.25 -13.72 7.27
CA VAL A 157 10.71 -12.36 7.61
C VAL A 157 9.80 -11.32 6.96
N ILE A 158 9.33 -10.37 7.77
CA ILE A 158 8.53 -9.23 7.34
C ILE A 158 9.43 -8.01 7.16
N ALA A 159 9.47 -7.47 5.95
CA ALA A 159 10.15 -6.22 5.68
C ALA A 159 9.30 -5.02 6.15
N ILE A 160 9.96 -3.89 6.39
CA ILE A 160 9.36 -2.64 6.84
C ILE A 160 9.55 -1.59 5.75
N MET A 161 8.44 -0.98 5.33
CA MET A 161 8.42 0.08 4.33
C MET A 161 7.89 1.37 4.97
N LEU A 162 8.64 2.46 4.83
CA LEU A 162 8.19 3.80 5.20
C LEU A 162 7.73 4.53 3.94
N ASP A 163 6.46 4.91 3.90
CA ASP A 163 5.86 5.66 2.78
C ASP A 163 5.80 7.15 3.13
N THR A 164 6.55 7.95 2.38
CA THR A 164 6.68 9.40 2.62
C THR A 164 5.36 10.10 2.37
N LYS A 165 5.13 11.22 3.08
CA LYS A 165 3.91 12.00 2.87
C LYS A 165 3.92 12.66 1.49
N GLY A 166 5.05 13.24 1.11
CA GLY A 166 5.19 14.00 -0.12
C GLY A 166 4.42 15.32 -0.11
N PRO A 167 4.44 16.04 -1.25
CA PRO A 167 3.77 17.31 -1.41
C PRO A 167 2.26 17.13 -1.60
N GLU A 168 1.47 17.62 -0.63
CA GLU A 168 0.00 17.57 -0.71
C GLU A 168 -0.59 18.98 -0.66
N VAL A 169 -1.39 19.32 -1.67
CA VAL A 169 -2.22 20.53 -1.65
C VAL A 169 -3.54 20.17 -0.97
N ARG A 170 -3.93 20.93 0.05
CA ARG A 170 -5.13 20.68 0.85
C ARG A 170 -5.96 21.94 1.05
N SER A 171 -7.27 21.74 1.10
CA SER A 171 -8.20 22.79 1.54
C SER A 171 -7.96 23.16 3.01
N GLY A 172 -8.39 24.36 3.39
CA GLY A 172 -8.33 24.86 4.75
C GLY A 172 -9.31 24.16 5.68
N ASP A 173 -9.28 24.59 6.94
CA ASP A 173 -10.26 24.16 7.92
C ASP A 173 -11.61 24.83 7.65
N VAL A 174 -12.70 24.05 7.67
CA VAL A 174 -14.07 24.55 7.60
C VAL A 174 -14.76 24.33 8.96
N PRO A 175 -15.48 25.33 9.52
CA PRO A 175 -16.14 25.18 10.82
C PRO A 175 -17.20 24.08 10.84
N GLN A 176 -17.89 23.90 9.72
CA GLN A 176 -18.83 22.81 9.48
C GLN A 176 -18.68 22.33 8.03
N PRO A 177 -19.05 21.08 7.73
CA PRO A 177 -19.09 20.60 6.35
C PRO A 177 -19.91 21.52 5.44
N ILE A 178 -19.38 21.84 4.27
CA ILE A 178 -20.05 22.67 3.27
C ILE A 178 -20.60 21.75 2.19
N ILE A 179 -21.91 21.83 1.93
CA ILE A 179 -22.53 21.10 0.82
C ILE A 179 -22.33 21.91 -0.45
N LEU A 180 -21.69 21.28 -1.43
CA LEU A 180 -21.46 21.85 -2.74
C LEU A 180 -22.49 21.31 -3.73
N GLU A 181 -23.29 22.21 -4.32
CA GLU A 181 -24.29 21.87 -5.33
C GLU A 181 -23.78 22.12 -6.75
N GLU A 182 -24.19 21.29 -7.71
CA GLU A 182 -23.82 21.45 -9.12
C GLU A 182 -24.22 22.83 -9.66
N GLY A 183 -23.31 23.48 -10.40
CA GLY A 183 -23.51 24.79 -11.01
C GLY A 183 -23.28 25.98 -10.07
N GLN A 184 -23.10 25.78 -8.76
CA GLN A 184 -22.82 26.88 -7.84
C GLN A 184 -21.39 27.41 -8.01
N GLU A 185 -21.17 28.68 -7.66
CA GLU A 185 -19.82 29.24 -7.54
C GLU A 185 -19.18 28.85 -6.20
N PHE A 186 -17.92 28.42 -6.24
CA PHE A 186 -17.14 28.17 -5.03
C PHE A 186 -15.66 28.51 -5.30
N ASN A 187 -15.00 29.11 -4.31
CA ASN A 187 -13.69 29.71 -4.50
C ASN A 187 -12.63 29.09 -3.57
N PHE A 188 -11.39 29.12 -4.05
CA PHE A 188 -10.21 28.72 -3.27
C PHE A 188 -9.26 29.90 -3.14
N THR A 189 -8.79 30.21 -1.93
CA THR A 189 -7.89 31.33 -1.69
C THR A 189 -6.59 30.91 -1.02
N ILE A 190 -5.49 31.58 -1.33
CA ILE A 190 -4.23 31.38 -0.61
C ILE A 190 -4.16 32.16 0.71
N LYS A 191 -5.16 33.00 1.00
CA LYS A 191 -5.27 33.68 2.29
C LYS A 191 -5.58 32.69 3.40
N ARG A 192 -4.58 32.37 4.23
CA ARG A 192 -4.68 31.41 5.34
C ARG A 192 -5.80 31.79 6.32
N GLY A 193 -6.53 30.77 6.78
CA GLY A 193 -7.59 30.91 7.78
C GLY A 193 -8.94 31.39 7.22
N VAL A 194 -9.03 31.70 5.92
CA VAL A 194 -10.32 32.01 5.29
C VAL A 194 -11.16 30.73 5.17
N SER A 195 -12.39 30.82 5.69
CA SER A 195 -13.47 29.86 5.45
C SER A 195 -14.80 30.61 5.55
N SER A 196 -15.54 30.61 4.45
CA SER A 196 -16.91 31.12 4.30
C SER A 196 -17.78 30.08 3.59
N VAL A 197 -19.05 30.40 3.38
CA VAL A 197 -20.00 29.53 2.67
C VAL A 197 -19.55 29.24 1.22
N ASP A 198 -18.84 30.17 0.61
CA ASP A 198 -18.47 30.16 -0.82
C ASP A 198 -16.95 30.16 -1.07
N THR A 199 -16.12 30.17 -0.02
CA THR A 199 -14.67 30.28 -0.14
C THR A 199 -13.94 29.51 0.94
N VAL A 200 -12.93 28.73 0.56
CA VAL A 200 -12.02 28.07 1.51
C VAL A 200 -10.56 28.40 1.19
N SER A 201 -9.73 28.49 2.23
CA SER A 201 -8.29 28.64 2.04
C SER A 201 -7.64 27.37 1.47
N VAL A 202 -6.45 27.50 0.91
CA VAL A 202 -5.56 26.41 0.47
C VAL A 202 -4.25 26.53 1.26
N ASN A 203 -3.60 25.40 1.56
CA ASN A 203 -2.36 25.35 2.33
C ASN A 203 -1.08 25.66 1.52
N TYR A 204 -1.21 26.07 0.26
CA TYR A 204 -0.12 26.23 -0.70
C TYR A 204 -0.25 27.56 -1.45
N ASP A 205 0.75 28.42 -1.37
CA ASP A 205 0.68 29.80 -1.88
C ASP A 205 0.80 29.89 -3.40
N ASP A 206 1.60 29.01 -4.00
CA ASP A 206 1.76 28.96 -5.46
C ASP A 206 0.62 28.23 -6.16
N PHE A 207 -0.42 27.81 -5.43
CA PHE A 207 -1.63 27.21 -6.00
C PHE A 207 -2.25 28.08 -7.12
N ILE A 208 -2.21 29.41 -6.99
CA ILE A 208 -2.69 30.35 -8.01
C ILE A 208 -1.92 30.24 -9.34
N ASN A 209 -0.64 29.87 -9.28
CA ASN A 209 0.23 29.73 -10.44
C ASN A 209 0.08 28.36 -11.11
N ASP A 210 -0.38 27.35 -10.36
CA ASP A 210 -0.57 25.98 -10.86
C ASP A 210 -1.93 25.76 -11.53
N VAL A 211 -2.90 26.67 -11.36
CA VAL A 211 -4.23 26.61 -11.97
C VAL A 211 -4.39 27.62 -13.11
N GLU A 212 -5.08 27.26 -14.17
CA GLU A 212 -5.46 28.11 -15.30
C GLU A 212 -6.97 28.07 -15.56
N ASP A 213 -7.48 29.07 -16.28
CA ASP A 213 -8.87 29.06 -16.74
C ASP A 213 -9.15 27.82 -17.60
N GLY A 214 -10.27 27.15 -17.32
CA GLY A 214 -10.66 25.89 -17.95
C GLY A 214 -10.10 24.64 -17.28
N ASP A 215 -9.19 24.75 -16.30
CA ASP A 215 -8.72 23.59 -15.55
C ASP A 215 -9.85 22.95 -14.72
N MET A 216 -9.72 21.64 -14.47
CA MET A 216 -10.59 20.91 -13.55
C MET A 216 -9.88 20.68 -12.23
N LEU A 217 -10.36 21.33 -11.18
CA LEU A 217 -9.93 21.09 -9.81
C LEU A 217 -10.72 19.92 -9.22
N LEU A 218 -10.00 18.96 -8.66
CA LEU A 218 -10.56 17.75 -8.06
C LEU A 218 -10.36 17.78 -6.56
N VAL A 219 -11.36 17.32 -5.82
CA VAL A 219 -11.30 17.17 -4.37
C VAL A 219 -11.35 15.69 -4.01
N ASP A 220 -10.44 15.24 -3.13
CA ASP A 220 -10.31 13.86 -2.66
C ASP A 220 -10.33 12.84 -3.82
N GLY A 221 -9.48 13.04 -4.82
CA GLY A 221 -9.36 12.11 -5.96
C GLY A 221 -10.53 12.14 -6.95
N GLY A 222 -11.31 13.24 -6.97
CA GLY A 222 -12.43 13.41 -7.89
C GLY A 222 -13.79 13.04 -7.30
N MET A 223 -13.90 12.88 -5.98
CA MET A 223 -15.19 12.79 -5.29
C MET A 223 -16.05 14.05 -5.47
N MET A 224 -15.40 15.20 -5.67
CA MET A 224 -16.01 16.43 -6.16
C MET A 224 -15.11 17.02 -7.24
N SER A 225 -15.70 17.77 -8.16
CA SER A 225 -14.96 18.42 -9.23
C SER A 225 -15.49 19.84 -9.46
N LEU A 226 -14.57 20.78 -9.71
CA LEU A 226 -14.90 22.18 -9.97
C LEU A 226 -14.12 22.68 -11.17
N ALA A 227 -14.80 23.32 -12.11
CA ALA A 227 -14.19 23.95 -13.27
C ALA A 227 -13.70 25.36 -12.89
N VAL A 228 -12.41 25.62 -13.09
CA VAL A 228 -11.82 26.94 -12.90
C VAL A 228 -12.37 27.90 -13.96
N LYS A 229 -12.88 29.06 -13.52
CA LYS A 229 -13.43 30.11 -14.39
C LYS A 229 -12.51 31.31 -14.55
N SER A 230 -11.78 31.64 -13.50
CA SER A 230 -10.83 32.76 -13.48
C SER A 230 -9.99 32.71 -12.21
N LYS A 231 -8.88 33.44 -12.21
CA LYS A 231 -8.05 33.66 -11.03
C LYS A 231 -7.71 35.14 -10.84
N THR A 232 -7.58 35.55 -9.59
CA THR A 232 -6.94 36.81 -9.18
C THR A 232 -5.55 36.51 -8.62
N LYS A 233 -4.89 37.50 -8.01
CA LYS A 233 -3.62 37.30 -7.30
C LYS A 233 -3.71 36.28 -6.15
N ASP A 234 -4.88 36.10 -5.56
CA ASP A 234 -5.07 35.39 -4.30
C ASP A 234 -6.30 34.50 -4.23
N LEU A 235 -7.10 34.43 -5.30
CA LEU A 235 -8.37 33.72 -5.36
C LEU A 235 -8.52 33.00 -6.69
N VAL A 236 -8.88 31.72 -6.65
CA VAL A 236 -9.34 30.93 -7.80
C VAL A 236 -10.84 30.83 -7.71
N LYS A 237 -11.53 31.27 -8.76
CA LYS A 237 -12.99 31.16 -8.87
C LYS A 237 -13.33 29.91 -9.66
N CYS A 238 -14.17 29.07 -9.08
CA CYS A 238 -14.61 27.84 -9.73
C CYS A 238 -16.13 27.75 -9.76
N VAL A 239 -16.63 26.92 -10.68
CA VAL A 239 -18.02 26.46 -10.70
C VAL A 239 -18.02 24.96 -10.42
N VAL A 240 -18.84 24.54 -9.47
CA VAL A 240 -18.98 23.13 -9.12
C VAL A 240 -19.57 22.37 -10.30
N VAL A 241 -18.89 21.30 -10.71
CA VAL A 241 -19.33 20.37 -11.75
C VAL A 241 -19.93 19.14 -11.07
N ASP A 242 -19.15 18.48 -10.22
CA ASP A 242 -19.65 17.39 -9.37
C ASP A 242 -19.68 17.84 -7.91
N GLY A 243 -20.89 17.94 -7.36
CA GLY A 243 -21.15 18.38 -5.99
C GLY A 243 -20.82 17.31 -4.92
N GLY A 244 -20.87 17.71 -3.65
CA GLY A 244 -20.58 16.83 -2.52
C GLY A 244 -20.37 17.55 -1.20
N GLU A 245 -19.90 16.81 -0.19
CA GLU A 245 -19.66 17.35 1.15
C GLU A 245 -18.17 17.69 1.36
N LEU A 246 -17.83 18.99 1.31
CA LEU A 246 -16.49 19.47 1.59
C LEU A 246 -16.25 19.56 3.11
N LYS A 247 -15.25 18.83 3.61
CA LYS A 247 -14.77 18.93 5.00
C LYS A 247 -13.40 19.57 5.05
N SER A 248 -12.83 19.70 6.25
CA SER A 248 -11.52 20.29 6.45
C SER A 248 -10.41 19.46 5.79
N ARG A 249 -9.38 20.13 5.26
CA ARG A 249 -8.11 19.50 4.85
C ARG A 249 -8.25 18.41 3.78
N ARG A 250 -9.22 18.57 2.88
CA ARG A 250 -9.39 17.67 1.72
C ARG A 250 -8.26 17.85 0.73
N HIS A 251 -7.87 16.76 0.07
CA HIS A 251 -6.85 16.78 -0.96
C HIS A 251 -7.37 17.54 -2.18
N LEU A 252 -6.56 18.44 -2.73
CA LEU A 252 -6.85 19.16 -3.96
C LEU A 252 -5.85 18.77 -5.04
N ASN A 253 -6.34 18.41 -6.23
CA ASN A 253 -5.51 18.09 -7.40
C ASN A 253 -6.03 18.85 -8.62
N VAL A 254 -5.15 19.21 -9.53
CA VAL A 254 -5.54 19.79 -10.83
C VAL A 254 -5.41 18.69 -11.86
N ARG A 255 -6.50 18.37 -12.59
CA ARG A 255 -6.44 17.28 -13.57
C ARG A 255 -5.40 17.59 -14.66
N GLY A 256 -4.51 16.63 -14.91
CA GLY A 256 -3.44 16.72 -15.90
C GLY A 256 -2.24 17.57 -15.49
N LYS A 257 -2.18 18.06 -14.24
CA LYS A 257 -1.07 18.89 -13.73
C LYS A 257 -0.72 18.48 -12.30
N SER A 258 0.57 18.48 -11.99
CA SER A 258 1.02 18.22 -10.63
C SER A 258 1.53 19.51 -9.98
N ALA A 259 1.29 19.69 -8.68
CA ALA A 259 1.66 20.93 -7.98
C ALA A 259 3.17 21.21 -8.04
N THR A 260 3.58 22.47 -8.13
CA THR A 260 4.99 22.90 -8.19
C THR A 260 5.65 22.88 -6.79
N LEU A 261 5.55 21.73 -6.13
CA LEU A 261 6.15 21.45 -4.83
C LEU A 261 7.28 20.41 -4.98
N PRO A 262 8.31 20.47 -4.12
CA PRO A 262 9.36 19.45 -4.11
C PRO A 262 8.77 18.09 -3.73
N SER A 263 9.22 17.01 -4.37
CA SER A 263 8.72 15.65 -4.07
C SER A 263 9.11 15.18 -2.66
N ILE A 264 10.21 15.69 -2.09
CA ILE A 264 10.60 15.43 -0.69
C ILE A 264 10.53 16.75 0.06
N THR A 265 9.61 16.84 1.01
CA THR A 265 9.43 18.01 1.88
C THR A 265 10.38 17.98 3.08
N ASP A 266 10.48 19.08 3.84
CA ASP A 266 11.25 19.11 5.09
C ASP A 266 10.79 18.05 6.09
N LYS A 267 9.48 17.82 6.18
CA LYS A 267 8.90 16.75 7.00
C LYS A 267 9.33 15.38 6.48
N ASP A 268 9.31 15.15 5.17
CA ASP A 268 9.74 13.87 4.61
C ASP A 268 11.22 13.60 4.93
N TRP A 269 12.08 14.62 4.95
CA TRP A 269 13.47 14.47 5.40
C TRP A 269 13.59 14.08 6.88
N GLU A 270 12.70 14.54 7.75
CA GLU A 270 12.61 14.08 9.14
C GLU A 270 12.16 12.62 9.23
N ASP A 271 11.15 12.24 8.43
CA ASP A 271 10.67 10.86 8.35
C ASP A 271 11.74 9.91 7.78
N ILE A 272 12.51 10.37 6.79
CA ILE A 272 13.66 9.63 6.23
C ILE A 272 14.72 9.41 7.30
N LYS A 273 15.13 10.43 8.05
CA LYS A 273 16.09 10.28 9.17
C LYS A 273 15.59 9.25 10.20
N PHE A 274 14.32 9.35 10.56
CA PHE A 274 13.68 8.37 11.44
C PHE A 274 13.76 6.93 10.88
N GLY A 275 13.51 6.74 9.58
CA GLY A 275 13.65 5.44 8.93
C GLY A 275 15.07 4.89 8.95
N VAL A 276 16.09 5.74 8.75
CA VAL A 276 17.51 5.38 8.80
C VAL A 276 17.89 4.92 10.21
N ASP A 277 17.54 5.72 11.23
CA ASP A 277 17.80 5.39 12.63
C ASP A 277 17.16 4.06 13.04
N ASN A 278 16.01 3.75 12.43
CA ASN A 278 15.26 2.52 12.67
C ASN A 278 15.58 1.39 11.70
N LYS A 279 16.49 1.56 10.74
CA LYS A 279 16.89 0.52 9.78
C LYS A 279 15.68 -0.14 9.11
N VAL A 280 14.79 0.66 8.53
CA VAL A 280 13.72 0.15 7.66
C VAL A 280 14.31 -0.41 6.37
N ASP A 281 13.56 -1.25 5.65
CA ASP A 281 14.07 -1.93 4.45
C ASP A 281 13.79 -1.13 3.17
N PHE A 282 12.68 -0.38 3.14
CA PHE A 282 12.23 0.36 1.96
C PHE A 282 11.75 1.77 2.31
N TYR A 283 12.03 2.72 1.42
CA TYR A 283 11.25 3.94 1.27
C TYR A 283 10.32 3.83 0.07
N ALA A 284 9.04 4.16 0.25
CA ALA A 284 8.13 4.47 -0.85
C ALA A 284 8.04 5.99 -0.97
N VAL A 285 8.61 6.56 -2.05
CA VAL A 285 8.73 8.01 -2.23
C VAL A 285 7.57 8.53 -3.06
N SER A 286 6.82 9.46 -2.49
CA SER A 286 5.59 10.02 -3.04
C SER A 286 5.86 11.14 -4.06
N PHE A 287 4.98 11.27 -5.04
CA PHE A 287 4.92 12.30 -6.08
C PHE A 287 6.26 12.56 -6.77
N VAL A 288 6.98 11.50 -7.13
CA VAL A 288 8.27 11.60 -7.82
C VAL A 288 8.05 12.07 -9.26
N LYS A 289 8.65 13.20 -9.61
CA LYS A 289 8.49 13.84 -10.94
C LYS A 289 9.69 13.64 -11.86
N ASP A 290 10.87 13.42 -11.29
CA ASP A 290 12.12 13.27 -12.02
C ASP A 290 13.10 12.36 -11.28
N ALA A 291 14.17 11.95 -11.98
CA ALA A 291 15.22 11.11 -11.43
C ALA A 291 16.12 11.82 -10.41
N LYS A 292 16.16 13.17 -10.41
CA LYS A 292 17.05 13.94 -9.56
C LYS A 292 16.71 13.71 -8.08
N VAL A 293 15.43 13.71 -7.73
CA VAL A 293 15.00 13.47 -6.35
C VAL A 293 15.38 12.08 -5.85
N VAL A 294 15.39 11.09 -6.75
CA VAL A 294 15.79 9.71 -6.43
C VAL A 294 17.29 9.65 -6.16
N HIS A 295 18.10 10.32 -6.98
CA HIS A 295 19.54 10.40 -6.76
C HIS A 295 19.89 11.12 -5.46
N GLU A 296 19.22 12.23 -5.17
CA GLU A 296 19.42 12.98 -3.92
C GLU A 296 19.18 12.11 -2.68
N LEU A 297 18.08 11.35 -2.66
CA LEU A 297 17.80 10.41 -1.57
C LEU A 297 18.85 9.30 -1.50
N LYS A 298 19.23 8.68 -2.63
CA LYS A 298 20.23 7.60 -2.64
C LYS A 298 21.61 8.06 -2.19
N ASP A 299 22.02 9.28 -2.57
CA ASP A 299 23.27 9.88 -2.11
C ASP A 299 23.25 10.13 -0.60
N TYR A 300 22.12 10.61 -0.07
CA TYR A 300 21.92 10.74 1.39
C TYR A 300 22.05 9.38 2.10
N LEU A 301 21.32 8.35 1.64
CA LEU A 301 21.37 7.01 2.25
C LEU A 301 22.78 6.41 2.22
N LYS A 302 23.50 6.61 1.11
CA LYS A 302 24.91 6.22 0.98
C LYS A 302 25.80 6.96 1.98
N SER A 303 25.58 8.25 2.20
CA SER A 303 26.34 9.04 3.18
C SER A 303 26.13 8.57 4.63
N CYS A 304 24.96 8.00 4.91
CA CYS A 304 24.62 7.37 6.19
C CYS A 304 25.04 5.90 6.29
N ASN A 305 25.61 5.31 5.23
CA ASN A 305 25.89 3.88 5.11
C ASN A 305 24.63 3.01 5.41
N ALA A 306 23.48 3.48 4.94
CA ALA A 306 22.19 2.82 5.11
C ALA A 306 21.86 2.00 3.85
N ASP A 307 21.64 0.69 4.03
CA ASP A 307 21.22 -0.23 2.96
C ASP A 307 19.69 -0.29 2.92
N ILE A 308 19.08 0.78 2.41
CA ILE A 308 17.63 0.94 2.32
C ILE A 308 17.25 1.19 0.85
N HIS A 309 16.30 0.41 0.33
CA HIS A 309 15.90 0.50 -1.06
C HIS A 309 14.86 1.59 -1.30
N VAL A 310 14.96 2.27 -2.45
CA VAL A 310 14.06 3.35 -2.85
C VAL A 310 13.06 2.86 -3.90
N ILE A 311 11.79 2.76 -3.52
CA ILE A 311 10.66 2.48 -4.39
C ILE A 311 9.98 3.80 -4.73
N VAL A 312 9.94 4.17 -6.01
CA VAL A 312 9.28 5.41 -6.45
C VAL A 312 7.79 5.17 -6.72
N LYS A 313 6.93 6.03 -6.19
CA LYS A 313 5.49 5.99 -6.47
C LYS A 313 5.22 6.76 -7.76
N ILE A 314 4.68 6.05 -8.75
CA ILE A 314 4.21 6.62 -10.01
C ILE A 314 2.75 7.00 -9.82
N GLU A 315 2.52 8.28 -9.55
CA GLU A 315 1.22 8.79 -9.10
C GLU A 315 0.85 10.17 -9.65
N SER A 316 1.70 10.73 -10.50
CA SER A 316 1.51 12.09 -11.03
C SER A 316 1.60 12.13 -12.55
N ALA A 317 0.88 13.06 -13.17
CA ALA A 317 0.95 13.30 -14.60
C ALA A 317 2.39 13.64 -15.04
N ASP A 318 3.12 14.42 -14.23
CA ASP A 318 4.52 14.80 -14.46
C ASP A 318 5.47 13.60 -14.50
N SER A 319 5.13 12.49 -13.82
CA SER A 319 5.96 11.29 -13.81
C SER A 319 5.93 10.54 -15.15
N ILE A 320 4.85 10.66 -15.94
CA ILE A 320 4.60 9.84 -17.13
C ILE A 320 5.62 10.09 -18.25
N PRO A 321 5.94 11.34 -18.63
CA PRO A 321 6.98 11.60 -19.62
C PRO A 321 8.38 11.13 -19.16
N ASN A 322 8.60 11.04 -17.85
CA ASN A 322 9.90 10.78 -17.22
C ASN A 322 10.08 9.33 -16.72
N LEU A 323 9.10 8.45 -16.93
CA LEU A 323 9.06 7.08 -16.37
C LEU A 323 10.38 6.33 -16.50
N HIS A 324 10.97 6.32 -17.70
CA HIS A 324 12.21 5.59 -17.96
C HIS A 324 13.35 6.06 -17.04
N SER A 325 13.53 7.38 -16.92
CA SER A 325 14.59 7.97 -16.10
C SER A 325 14.36 7.72 -14.60
N ILE A 326 13.11 7.87 -14.14
CA ILE A 326 12.70 7.69 -12.75
C ILE A 326 12.93 6.23 -12.31
N ILE A 327 12.43 5.26 -13.09
CA ILE A 327 12.57 3.82 -12.78
C ILE A 327 14.05 3.38 -12.87
N SER A 328 14.82 3.95 -13.79
CA SER A 328 16.26 3.62 -13.91
C SER A 328 17.05 4.06 -12.68
N ALA A 329 16.71 5.22 -12.09
CA ALA A 329 17.38 5.74 -10.90
C ALA A 329 16.97 5.01 -9.61
N SER A 330 15.76 4.45 -9.55
CA SER A 330 15.17 3.81 -8.36
C SER A 330 15.61 2.36 -8.20
N ASP A 331 15.25 1.75 -7.07
CA ASP A 331 15.42 0.31 -6.81
C ASP A 331 14.17 -0.49 -7.17
N GLY A 332 13.04 0.18 -7.39
CA GLY A 332 11.76 -0.39 -7.81
C GLY A 332 10.72 0.70 -8.04
N ALA A 333 9.50 0.33 -8.41
CA ALA A 333 8.40 1.26 -8.60
C ALA A 333 7.11 0.78 -7.95
N MET A 334 6.21 1.71 -7.65
CA MET A 334 4.85 1.44 -7.19
C MET A 334 3.86 2.17 -8.09
N VAL A 335 2.93 1.44 -8.70
CA VAL A 335 1.80 1.99 -9.44
C VAL A 335 0.72 2.38 -8.43
N ALA A 336 0.68 3.65 -8.04
CA ALA A 336 -0.28 4.18 -7.06
C ALA A 336 -1.53 4.70 -7.77
N ARG A 337 -2.45 3.76 -8.05
CA ARG A 337 -3.59 3.95 -8.95
C ARG A 337 -4.59 5.00 -8.49
N GLY A 338 -4.77 5.17 -7.18
CA GLY A 338 -5.68 6.16 -6.60
C GLY A 338 -5.30 7.59 -6.99
N ASP A 339 -4.08 7.99 -6.66
CA ASP A 339 -3.54 9.32 -7.00
C ASP A 339 -3.33 9.46 -8.53
N LEU A 340 -2.86 8.41 -9.20
CA LEU A 340 -2.69 8.44 -10.66
C LEU A 340 -4.02 8.64 -11.40
N GLY A 341 -5.10 8.00 -10.95
CA GLY A 341 -6.45 8.17 -11.49
C GLY A 341 -7.13 9.48 -11.10
N ALA A 342 -6.59 10.19 -10.11
CA ALA A 342 -6.99 11.57 -9.85
C ALA A 342 -6.35 12.51 -10.88
N GLU A 343 -5.05 12.35 -11.18
CA GLU A 343 -4.35 13.26 -12.09
C GLU A 343 -4.63 12.96 -13.58
N LEU A 344 -4.93 11.72 -13.95
CA LEU A 344 -5.13 11.29 -15.33
C LEU A 344 -6.55 10.79 -15.60
N PRO A 345 -7.00 10.72 -16.87
CA PRO A 345 -8.22 10.02 -17.21
C PRO A 345 -8.20 8.58 -16.68
N ILE A 346 -9.28 8.15 -16.04
CA ILE A 346 -9.34 6.86 -15.33
C ILE A 346 -9.15 5.66 -16.25
N GLU A 347 -9.51 5.80 -17.52
CA GLU A 347 -9.34 4.79 -18.57
C GLU A 347 -7.89 4.59 -19.00
N GLU A 348 -7.00 5.56 -18.74
CA GLU A 348 -5.56 5.47 -19.05
C GLU A 348 -4.80 4.69 -17.96
N VAL A 349 -5.29 4.67 -16.72
CA VAL A 349 -4.59 4.07 -15.57
C VAL A 349 -4.28 2.58 -15.78
N PRO A 350 -5.19 1.72 -16.28
CA PRO A 350 -4.86 0.32 -16.57
C PRO A 350 -3.79 0.16 -17.64
N LEU A 351 -3.78 1.02 -18.67
CA LEU A 351 -2.79 0.97 -19.75
C LEU A 351 -1.39 1.36 -19.23
N LEU A 352 -1.35 2.38 -18.39
CA LEU A 352 -0.12 2.82 -17.73
C LEU A 352 0.40 1.79 -16.74
N GLN A 353 -0.47 1.12 -15.99
CA GLN A 353 -0.08 0.00 -15.12
C GLN A 353 0.69 -1.07 -15.92
N GLU A 354 0.12 -1.54 -17.03
CA GLU A 354 0.76 -2.55 -17.88
C GLU A 354 2.12 -2.06 -18.41
N ASP A 355 2.22 -0.80 -18.85
CA ASP A 355 3.47 -0.23 -19.34
C ASP A 355 4.54 -0.09 -18.24
N ILE A 356 4.16 0.38 -17.06
CA ILE A 356 5.07 0.51 -15.91
C ILE A 356 5.60 -0.86 -15.50
N ILE A 357 4.73 -1.87 -15.38
CA ILE A 357 5.13 -3.25 -15.06
C ILE A 357 6.12 -3.78 -16.11
N ARG A 358 5.82 -3.60 -17.39
CA ARG A 358 6.69 -4.04 -18.49
C ARG A 358 8.07 -3.38 -18.45
N ARG A 359 8.13 -2.08 -18.17
CA ARG A 359 9.40 -1.33 -18.03
C ARG A 359 10.19 -1.79 -16.81
N CYS A 360 9.53 -2.00 -15.68
CA CYS A 360 10.19 -2.51 -14.48
C CYS A 360 10.80 -3.89 -14.73
N HIS A 361 10.07 -4.81 -15.37
CA HIS A 361 10.60 -6.12 -15.74
C HIS A 361 11.79 -6.06 -16.70
N SER A 362 11.73 -5.20 -17.73
CA SER A 362 12.85 -5.07 -18.68
C SER A 362 14.11 -4.51 -18.02
N MET A 363 13.95 -3.73 -16.95
CA MET A 363 15.03 -3.17 -16.14
C MET A 363 15.39 -4.03 -14.92
N GLN A 364 14.74 -5.19 -14.72
CA GLN A 364 14.91 -6.06 -13.56
C GLN A 364 14.65 -5.34 -12.23
N LYS A 365 13.68 -4.42 -12.22
CA LYS A 365 13.24 -3.66 -11.06
C LYS A 365 11.93 -4.25 -10.53
N PRO A 366 11.78 -4.48 -9.21
CA PRO A 366 10.51 -4.89 -8.64
C PRO A 366 9.43 -3.82 -8.82
N VAL A 367 8.20 -4.27 -9.06
CA VAL A 367 7.02 -3.39 -9.20
C VAL A 367 5.88 -3.80 -8.26
N ILE A 368 5.29 -2.80 -7.61
CA ILE A 368 4.16 -2.95 -6.70
C ILE A 368 2.92 -2.35 -7.35
N VAL A 369 1.81 -3.11 -7.44
CA VAL A 369 0.51 -2.54 -7.81
C VAL A 369 -0.27 -2.22 -6.54
N ALA A 370 -0.70 -0.97 -6.41
CA ALA A 370 -1.23 -0.40 -5.19
C ALA A 370 -2.60 0.27 -5.36
N THR A 371 -3.31 0.38 -4.23
CA THR A 371 -4.63 1.03 -4.02
C THR A 371 -5.80 0.35 -4.73
N ASN A 372 -7.01 0.38 -4.14
CA ASN A 372 -8.27 -0.12 -4.71
C ASN A 372 -8.28 -1.60 -5.14
N MET A 373 -7.43 -2.45 -4.55
CA MET A 373 -7.39 -3.89 -4.88
C MET A 373 -8.55 -4.66 -4.22
N LEU A 374 -8.93 -4.29 -2.99
CA LEU A 374 -10.02 -4.90 -2.20
C LEU A 374 -10.83 -3.83 -1.44
N GLU A 375 -11.02 -2.64 -2.01
CA GLU A 375 -11.61 -1.46 -1.36
C GLU A 375 -12.93 -1.77 -0.61
N SER A 376 -13.82 -2.55 -1.21
CA SER A 376 -15.09 -2.94 -0.60
C SER A 376 -14.91 -3.71 0.72
N MET A 377 -13.75 -4.34 0.92
CA MET A 377 -13.44 -5.09 2.13
C MET A 377 -13.08 -4.23 3.35
N ILE A 378 -12.99 -2.91 3.17
CA ILE A 378 -12.98 -1.97 4.30
C ILE A 378 -14.27 -2.13 5.12
N ASP A 379 -15.40 -2.25 4.43
CA ASP A 379 -16.72 -2.31 5.07
C ASP A 379 -17.42 -3.66 4.98
N HIS A 380 -17.01 -4.51 4.03
CA HIS A 380 -17.68 -5.79 3.75
C HIS A 380 -16.75 -6.99 3.95
N PRO A 381 -17.27 -8.16 4.40
CA PRO A 381 -16.43 -9.32 4.68
C PRO A 381 -15.95 -10.07 3.43
N THR A 382 -16.45 -9.72 2.25
CA THR A 382 -16.20 -10.39 0.97
C THR A 382 -16.01 -9.37 -0.14
N PRO A 383 -15.06 -9.57 -1.06
CA PRO A 383 -14.85 -8.67 -2.18
C PRO A 383 -15.88 -8.86 -3.28
N THR A 384 -15.93 -7.89 -4.16
CA THR A 384 -16.61 -7.95 -5.46
C THR A 384 -15.86 -8.88 -6.43
N ARG A 385 -16.52 -9.23 -7.54
CA ARG A 385 -15.88 -9.99 -8.62
C ARG A 385 -14.87 -9.16 -9.40
N ALA A 386 -15.10 -7.85 -9.51
CA ALA A 386 -14.18 -6.93 -10.16
C ALA A 386 -12.84 -6.88 -9.42
N GLU A 387 -12.85 -6.74 -8.09
CA GLU A 387 -11.64 -6.72 -7.26
C GLU A 387 -10.84 -8.03 -7.33
N VAL A 388 -11.53 -9.18 -7.32
CA VAL A 388 -10.84 -10.48 -7.51
C VAL A 388 -10.20 -10.58 -8.90
N SER A 389 -10.88 -10.08 -9.93
CA SER A 389 -10.34 -10.03 -11.29
C SER A 389 -9.13 -9.10 -11.38
N ASP A 390 -9.18 -7.94 -10.72
CA ASP A 390 -8.12 -6.94 -10.69
C ASP A 390 -6.81 -7.50 -10.10
N ILE A 391 -6.89 -8.18 -8.94
CA ILE A 391 -5.73 -8.89 -8.36
C ILE A 391 -5.17 -9.92 -9.34
N SER A 392 -6.06 -10.70 -9.97
CA SER A 392 -5.63 -11.73 -10.93
C SER A 392 -4.92 -11.11 -12.14
N ILE A 393 -5.40 -9.97 -12.64
CA ILE A 393 -4.78 -9.25 -13.76
C ILE A 393 -3.41 -8.73 -13.37
N ALA A 394 -3.27 -8.02 -12.25
CA ALA A 394 -1.98 -7.51 -11.78
C ALA A 394 -0.94 -8.64 -11.61
N VAL A 395 -1.35 -9.79 -11.05
CA VAL A 395 -0.48 -10.97 -10.90
C VAL A 395 -0.10 -11.57 -12.27
N ARG A 396 -1.02 -11.61 -13.24
CA ARG A 396 -0.76 -12.12 -14.59
C ARG A 396 0.15 -11.20 -15.41
N GLU A 397 0.02 -9.90 -15.23
CA GLU A 397 0.93 -8.89 -15.81
C GLU A 397 2.34 -9.00 -15.21
N GLY A 398 2.43 -9.59 -14.02
CA GLY A 398 3.65 -10.01 -13.36
C GLY A 398 4.09 -9.09 -12.24
N ALA A 399 3.17 -8.34 -11.63
CA ALA A 399 3.49 -7.54 -10.44
C ALA A 399 4.21 -8.38 -9.36
N ASP A 400 5.37 -7.89 -8.89
CA ASP A 400 6.15 -8.55 -7.85
C ASP A 400 5.44 -8.49 -6.50
N ALA A 401 4.67 -7.43 -6.27
CA ALA A 401 3.83 -7.28 -5.10
C ALA A 401 2.49 -6.60 -5.39
N VAL A 402 1.52 -6.91 -4.54
CA VAL A 402 0.21 -6.25 -4.48
C VAL A 402 0.01 -5.67 -3.09
N MET A 403 -0.67 -4.53 -3.00
CA MET A 403 -0.76 -3.77 -1.75
C MET A 403 -2.19 -3.59 -1.24
N LEU A 404 -2.36 -3.78 0.07
CA LEU A 404 -3.55 -3.40 0.83
C LEU A 404 -3.30 -2.08 1.58
N SER A 405 -4.23 -1.15 1.43
CA SER A 405 -4.19 0.22 1.94
C SER A 405 -5.18 0.38 3.09
N GLY A 406 -6.35 0.96 2.85
CA GLY A 406 -7.38 1.15 3.87
C GLY A 406 -7.90 -0.18 4.44
N GLU A 407 -7.90 -1.24 3.63
CA GLU A 407 -8.40 -2.57 3.98
C GLU A 407 -7.70 -3.13 5.23
N THR A 408 -6.39 -2.93 5.35
CA THR A 408 -5.60 -3.35 6.52
C THR A 408 -5.35 -2.24 7.52
N ALA A 409 -5.32 -0.97 7.10
CA ALA A 409 -5.04 0.13 8.01
C ALA A 409 -6.20 0.40 8.98
N HIS A 410 -7.42 0.53 8.46
CA HIS A 410 -8.62 0.92 9.25
C HIS A 410 -9.88 0.12 8.87
N GLY A 411 -9.77 -0.90 8.02
CA GLY A 411 -10.90 -1.74 7.63
C GLY A 411 -11.46 -2.61 8.76
N LYS A 412 -12.70 -3.07 8.60
CA LYS A 412 -13.39 -3.98 9.53
C LYS A 412 -12.91 -5.43 9.40
N TYR A 413 -12.32 -5.80 8.27
CA TYR A 413 -11.94 -7.19 7.96
C TYR A 413 -10.49 -7.36 7.49
N PRO A 414 -9.48 -6.77 8.18
CA PRO A 414 -8.10 -6.71 7.69
C PRO A 414 -7.49 -8.11 7.45
N LEU A 415 -7.70 -9.04 8.38
CA LEU A 415 -7.21 -10.41 8.24
C LEU A 415 -7.86 -11.18 7.09
N LYS A 416 -9.14 -10.91 6.78
CA LYS A 416 -9.81 -11.54 5.64
C LYS A 416 -9.29 -10.97 4.32
N ALA A 417 -9.05 -9.67 4.24
CA ALA A 417 -8.49 -9.03 3.05
C ALA A 417 -7.13 -9.65 2.68
N VAL A 418 -6.22 -9.82 3.64
CA VAL A 418 -4.93 -10.51 3.41
C VAL A 418 -5.12 -11.94 2.91
N LYS A 419 -6.03 -12.71 3.51
CA LYS A 419 -6.32 -14.10 3.09
C LYS A 419 -6.90 -14.18 1.68
N VAL A 420 -7.78 -13.24 1.32
CA VAL A 420 -8.32 -13.14 -0.05
C VAL A 420 -7.18 -12.84 -1.02
N MET A 421 -6.40 -11.78 -0.78
CA MET A 421 -5.27 -11.40 -1.61
C MET A 421 -4.27 -12.56 -1.79
N HIS A 422 -3.95 -13.27 -0.70
CA HIS A 422 -3.10 -14.46 -0.72
C HIS A 422 -3.69 -15.58 -1.60
N THR A 423 -4.96 -15.91 -1.39
CA THR A 423 -5.63 -17.00 -2.11
C THR A 423 -5.76 -16.72 -3.60
N VAL A 424 -6.13 -15.50 -3.97
CA VAL A 424 -6.27 -15.10 -5.37
C VAL A 424 -4.91 -15.13 -6.06
N ALA A 425 -3.88 -14.49 -5.49
CA ALA A 425 -2.55 -14.51 -6.08
C ALA A 425 -2.00 -15.95 -6.25
N LEU A 426 -2.10 -16.78 -5.21
CA LEU A 426 -1.65 -18.17 -5.27
C LEU A 426 -2.40 -18.98 -6.35
N ARG A 427 -3.72 -18.80 -6.46
CA ARG A 427 -4.52 -19.50 -7.47
C ARG A 427 -4.17 -19.03 -8.88
N THR A 428 -3.99 -17.72 -9.08
CA THR A 428 -3.61 -17.14 -10.36
C THR A 428 -2.22 -17.62 -10.79
N GLU A 429 -1.23 -17.58 -9.91
CA GLU A 429 0.13 -18.09 -10.18
C GLU A 429 0.10 -19.57 -10.57
N SER A 430 -0.73 -20.38 -9.91
CA SER A 430 -0.88 -21.81 -10.22
C SER A 430 -1.54 -22.09 -11.58
N SER A 431 -2.22 -21.10 -12.16
CA SER A 431 -2.84 -21.19 -13.48
C SER A 431 -1.93 -20.74 -14.62
N LEU A 432 -0.81 -20.09 -14.30
CA LEU A 432 0.15 -19.64 -15.30
C LEU A 432 0.92 -20.83 -15.87
N PRO A 433 1.15 -20.88 -17.19
CA PRO A 433 1.95 -21.93 -17.79
C PRO A 433 3.38 -21.85 -17.24
N VAL A 434 3.85 -22.96 -16.68
CA VAL A 434 5.26 -23.10 -16.31
C VAL A 434 6.05 -23.10 -17.62
N LYS A 435 6.73 -21.99 -17.92
CA LYS A 435 7.75 -21.99 -18.98
C LYS A 435 8.86 -22.92 -18.51
N HIS A 436 8.81 -24.18 -18.94
CA HIS A 436 10.02 -24.99 -18.98
C HIS A 436 11.00 -24.24 -19.87
N ASN A 437 12.13 -23.82 -19.31
CA ASN A 437 13.29 -23.43 -20.10
C ASN A 437 13.78 -24.67 -20.85
N SER A 438 13.07 -25.01 -21.92
CA SER A 438 13.43 -26.05 -22.85
C SER A 438 14.59 -25.51 -23.68
N THR A 439 15.71 -26.24 -23.62
CA THR A 439 16.87 -26.22 -24.52
C THR A 439 17.93 -25.13 -24.29
N CYS A 440 19.02 -25.56 -23.64
CA CYS A 440 20.36 -25.07 -23.91
C CYS A 440 20.74 -25.44 -25.37
N PRO A 441 21.08 -24.49 -26.25
CA PRO A 441 21.45 -24.79 -27.65
C PRO A 441 22.85 -25.41 -27.85
N GLN A 442 23.43 -26.07 -26.84
CA GLN A 442 24.81 -26.61 -26.92
C GLN A 442 24.94 -28.14 -26.83
N CYS A 443 23.84 -28.90 -26.77
CA CYS A 443 23.92 -30.38 -26.67
C CYS A 443 23.49 -31.14 -27.96
N LEU A 444 23.56 -30.53 -29.14
CA LEU A 444 23.19 -31.18 -30.42
C LEU A 444 24.36 -31.34 -31.41
N SER A 445 25.60 -31.39 -30.93
CA SER A 445 26.76 -31.69 -31.77
C SER A 445 27.67 -32.75 -31.15
N GLU A 446 27.14 -33.93 -30.86
CA GLU A 446 27.96 -35.11 -30.52
C GLU A 446 27.15 -36.39 -30.73
N SER A 447 26.74 -36.65 -31.97
CA SER A 447 26.25 -37.98 -32.42
C SER A 447 26.29 -38.12 -33.93
N TYR A 448 27.43 -37.81 -34.54
CA TYR A 448 27.85 -38.37 -35.83
C TYR A 448 29.37 -38.50 -35.81
N GLY A 449 29.82 -39.69 -35.44
CA GLY A 449 31.20 -40.14 -35.43
C GLY A 449 31.21 -41.65 -35.38
#